data_AF-A0A351GLF1-F1
#
_entry.id   AF-A0A351GLF1-F1
#
_cell.length_a   1.000
_cell.length_b   1.000
_cell.length_c   1.000
_cell.angle_alpha   90.00
_cell.angle_beta   90.00
_cell.angle_gamma   90.00
#
_symmetry.space_group_name_H-M   'P 1'
#
loop_
_entity.id
_entity.type
_entity.pdbx_description
1 polymer ?
#
loop_
_entity_poly.entity_id
_entity_poly.type
_entity_poly.pdbx_seq_one_letter_code
_entity_poly.pdbx_strand_id
1 'polypeptide(L)'
;MRRRTGSGELLSDDPNHMAQIVIDQLTHQTCLAVLETAFAEDAFDFEMAPDDLAKHIMTTRGLVGHRGLLRIDLGIDVPVVGLGASAPSYYPAVGEKLGCPMVLSEHAGVANAIGAVVGRVTFRKSATITSPSEGLYRVHYGDHPHDFAESDAALSFIKDALYAAALSDAQDAGAEQIEVVLDQDIKMAEIESRQVFVEALVTATAKGRPRVAH
;
A
#
# COMPACT_ATOMS: atom_id res chain seq x y z
N MET A 1 -18.02 -28.35 11.84
CA MET A 1 -18.68 -27.05 12.13
C MET A 1 -19.97 -27.03 11.31
N ARG A 2 -21.13 -27.15 11.95
CA ARG A 2 -22.41 -27.53 11.32
C ARG A 2 -23.26 -26.28 11.10
N ARG A 3 -23.21 -25.67 9.90
CA ARG A 3 -24.02 -24.48 9.55
C ARG A 3 -25.11 -24.85 8.54
N ARG A 4 -26.36 -24.53 8.90
CA ARG A 4 -27.57 -24.62 8.06
C ARG A 4 -27.72 -23.31 7.28
N THR A 5 -28.38 -23.35 6.12
CA THR A 5 -28.77 -22.14 5.36
C THR A 5 -29.80 -21.30 6.13
N GLY A 6 -30.11 -20.09 5.64
CA GLY A 6 -31.20 -19.25 6.18
C GLY A 6 -32.60 -19.88 6.09
N SER A 7 -32.75 -20.93 5.26
CA SER A 7 -33.97 -21.75 5.13
C SER A 7 -33.94 -23.02 6.00
N GLY A 8 -32.86 -23.28 6.74
CA GLY A 8 -32.73 -24.46 7.63
C GLY A 8 -32.24 -25.74 6.96
N GLU A 9 -31.94 -25.71 5.66
CA GLU A 9 -31.42 -26.84 4.90
C GLU A 9 -29.90 -27.03 5.13
N LEU A 10 -29.44 -28.28 5.00
CA LEU A 10 -28.02 -28.60 5.06
C LEU A 10 -27.35 -28.15 3.76
N LEU A 11 -26.33 -27.31 3.86
CA LEU A 11 -25.53 -26.85 2.70
C LEU A 11 -24.86 -28.02 1.97
N SER A 12 -24.42 -29.04 2.72
CA SER A 12 -23.96 -30.34 2.23
C SER A 12 -23.76 -31.28 3.42
N ASP A 13 -23.92 -32.58 3.21
CA ASP A 13 -23.54 -33.66 4.13
C ASP A 13 -22.14 -34.25 3.84
N ASP A 14 -21.50 -33.86 2.73
CA ASP A 14 -20.15 -34.27 2.33
C ASP A 14 -19.13 -33.12 2.54
N PRO A 15 -18.10 -33.32 3.39
CA PRO A 15 -17.04 -32.33 3.58
C PRO A 15 -16.33 -31.89 2.29
N ASN A 16 -16.17 -32.79 1.31
CA ASN A 16 -15.52 -32.43 0.04
C ASN A 16 -16.43 -31.53 -0.80
N HIS A 17 -17.71 -31.87 -0.90
CA HIS A 17 -18.69 -31.02 -1.56
C HIS A 17 -18.81 -29.64 -0.89
N MET A 18 -18.78 -29.59 0.44
CA MET A 18 -18.72 -28.32 1.17
C MET A 18 -17.48 -27.48 0.83
N ALA A 19 -16.30 -28.11 0.77
CA ALA A 19 -15.07 -27.43 0.38
C ALA A 19 -15.16 -26.89 -1.06
N GLN A 20 -15.76 -27.66 -1.97
CA GLN A 20 -15.96 -27.21 -3.35
C GLN A 20 -16.89 -26.01 -3.43
N ILE A 21 -18.01 -25.99 -2.69
CA ILE A 21 -18.91 -24.83 -2.63
C ILE A 21 -18.14 -23.57 -2.19
N VAL A 22 -17.27 -23.70 -1.19
CA VAL A 22 -16.45 -22.58 -0.71
C VAL A 22 -15.45 -22.12 -1.78
N ILE A 23 -14.75 -23.07 -2.42
CA ILE A 23 -13.79 -22.75 -3.50
C ILE A 23 -14.50 -22.07 -4.67
N ASP A 24 -15.66 -22.57 -5.09
CA ASP A 24 -16.44 -22.00 -6.20
C ASP A 24 -16.90 -20.59 -5.88
N GLN A 25 -17.39 -20.36 -4.65
CA GLN A 25 -17.81 -19.04 -4.20
C GLN A 25 -16.64 -18.05 -4.14
N LEU A 26 -15.50 -18.46 -3.56
CA LEU A 26 -14.29 -17.64 -3.52
C LEU A 26 -13.78 -17.32 -4.92
N THR A 27 -13.79 -18.30 -5.81
CA THR A 27 -13.40 -18.12 -7.21
C THR A 27 -14.29 -17.10 -7.89
N HIS A 28 -15.61 -17.23 -7.76
CA HIS A 28 -16.58 -16.31 -8.35
C HIS A 28 -16.42 -14.88 -7.82
N GLN A 29 -16.33 -14.71 -6.51
CA GLN A 29 -16.15 -13.40 -5.88
C GLN A 29 -14.82 -12.75 -6.29
N THR A 30 -13.75 -13.55 -6.37
CA THR A 30 -12.44 -13.04 -6.82
C THR A 30 -12.51 -12.59 -8.27
N CYS A 31 -13.18 -13.34 -9.17
CA CYS A 31 -13.36 -12.92 -10.56
C CYS A 31 -14.09 -11.58 -10.65
N LEU A 32 -15.19 -11.40 -9.90
CA LEU A 32 -15.94 -10.14 -9.89
C LEU A 32 -15.08 -8.97 -9.42
N ALA A 33 -14.35 -9.13 -8.32
CA ALA A 33 -13.48 -8.08 -7.80
C ALA A 33 -12.39 -7.67 -8.80
N VAL A 34 -11.79 -8.63 -9.50
CA VAL A 34 -10.78 -8.34 -10.54
C VAL A 34 -11.41 -7.62 -11.73
N LEU A 35 -12.59 -8.05 -12.19
CA LEU A 35 -13.31 -7.38 -13.29
C LEU A 35 -13.71 -5.96 -12.92
N GLU A 36 -14.26 -5.75 -11.72
CA GLU A 36 -14.64 -4.42 -11.22
C GLU A 36 -13.42 -3.50 -11.19
N THR A 37 -12.29 -3.99 -10.67
CA THR A 37 -11.02 -3.26 -10.69
C THR A 37 -10.59 -2.94 -12.13
N ALA A 38 -10.65 -3.92 -13.03
CA ALA A 38 -10.24 -3.73 -14.41
C ALA A 38 -11.09 -2.67 -15.12
N PHE A 39 -12.42 -2.68 -14.94
CA PHE A 39 -13.30 -1.66 -15.51
C PHE A 39 -13.11 -0.28 -14.87
N ALA A 40 -12.80 -0.21 -13.58
CA ALA A 40 -12.57 1.06 -12.89
C ALA A 40 -11.25 1.73 -13.30
N GLU A 41 -10.22 0.93 -13.61
CA GLU A 41 -8.86 1.40 -13.91
C GLU A 41 -8.55 1.42 -15.41
N ASP A 42 -9.48 0.99 -16.28
CA ASP A 42 -9.29 1.08 -17.72
C ASP A 42 -9.21 2.55 -18.17
N ALA A 43 -8.39 2.83 -19.18
CA ALA A 43 -8.30 4.16 -19.76
C ALA A 43 -9.56 4.53 -20.55
N PHE A 44 -10.34 3.53 -20.98
CA PHE A 44 -11.60 3.73 -21.67
C PHE A 44 -12.75 3.91 -20.67
N ASP A 45 -13.50 5.01 -20.80
CA ASP A 45 -14.73 5.22 -20.02
C ASP A 45 -15.89 4.44 -20.64
N PHE A 46 -16.41 3.47 -19.89
CA PHE A 46 -17.52 2.61 -20.30
C PHE A 46 -18.90 3.20 -19.99
N GLU A 47 -18.97 4.41 -19.42
CA GLU A 47 -20.21 5.15 -19.10
C GLU A 47 -21.20 4.35 -18.20
N MET A 48 -20.67 3.42 -17.40
CA MET A 48 -21.43 2.56 -16.51
C MET A 48 -20.61 2.23 -15.25
N ALA A 49 -21.28 1.96 -14.13
CA ALA A 49 -20.58 1.60 -12.91
C ALA A 49 -19.76 0.30 -13.09
N PRO A 50 -18.52 0.23 -12.58
CA PRO A 50 -17.66 -0.95 -12.73
C PRO A 50 -18.29 -2.26 -12.22
N ASP A 51 -19.05 -2.22 -11.12
CA ASP A 51 -19.75 -3.40 -10.59
C ASP A 51 -20.86 -3.90 -11.54
N ASP A 52 -21.60 -2.98 -12.15
CA ASP A 52 -22.63 -3.32 -13.15
C ASP A 52 -21.99 -3.92 -14.40
N LEU A 53 -20.84 -3.38 -14.85
CA LEU A 53 -20.07 -3.89 -15.98
C LEU A 53 -19.51 -5.30 -15.70
N ALA A 54 -18.97 -5.53 -14.49
CA ALA A 54 -18.46 -6.83 -14.08
C ALA A 54 -19.55 -7.93 -14.10
N LYS A 55 -20.79 -7.55 -13.77
CA LYS A 55 -21.97 -8.44 -13.77
C LYS A 55 -22.72 -8.47 -15.11
N HIS A 56 -22.34 -7.62 -16.05
CA HIS A 56 -23.08 -7.43 -17.30
C HIS A 56 -23.15 -8.72 -18.14
N ILE A 57 -24.25 -8.90 -18.88
CA ILE A 57 -24.48 -10.12 -19.67
C ILE A 57 -23.41 -10.31 -20.76
N MET A 58 -22.94 -9.23 -21.37
CA MET A 58 -21.88 -9.31 -22.39
C MET A 58 -20.55 -9.72 -21.76
N THR A 59 -20.26 -9.27 -20.54
CA THR A 59 -19.06 -9.65 -19.79
C THR A 59 -19.10 -11.14 -19.45
N THR A 60 -20.17 -11.59 -18.79
CA THR A 60 -20.32 -12.99 -18.39
C THR A 60 -20.34 -13.96 -19.59
N ARG A 61 -20.93 -13.56 -20.73
CA ARG A 61 -20.92 -14.35 -21.97
C ARG A 61 -19.57 -14.31 -22.70
N GLY A 62 -18.88 -13.17 -22.66
CA GLY A 62 -17.56 -13.01 -23.25
C GLY A 62 -16.50 -13.85 -22.54
N LEU A 63 -16.54 -13.92 -21.21
CA LEU A 63 -15.62 -14.73 -20.39
C LEU A 63 -15.72 -16.24 -20.65
N VAL A 64 -16.90 -16.73 -21.03
CA VAL A 64 -17.10 -18.13 -21.43
C VAL A 64 -16.91 -18.34 -22.94
N GLY A 65 -16.44 -17.33 -23.67
CA GLY A 65 -16.15 -17.39 -25.10
C GLY A 65 -17.39 -17.68 -25.95
N HIS A 66 -18.47 -16.93 -25.77
CA HIS A 66 -19.72 -17.16 -26.53
C HIS A 66 -19.50 -17.24 -28.05
N ARG A 67 -20.06 -18.29 -28.66
CA ARG A 67 -20.06 -18.54 -30.11
C ARG A 67 -21.48 -18.84 -30.59
N GLY A 68 -21.96 -18.06 -31.56
CA GLY A 68 -23.25 -18.25 -32.23
C GLY A 68 -23.29 -17.43 -33.53
N LEU A 69 -24.41 -16.76 -33.79
CA LEU A 69 -24.45 -15.72 -34.84
C LEU A 69 -23.52 -14.54 -34.51
N LEU A 70 -23.30 -14.30 -33.21
CA LEU A 70 -22.35 -13.35 -32.68
C LEU A 70 -21.16 -14.09 -32.08
N ARG A 71 -19.98 -13.48 -32.15
CA ARG A 71 -18.79 -13.90 -31.41
C ARG A 71 -18.49 -12.83 -30.36
N ILE A 72 -18.41 -13.27 -29.10
CA ILE A 72 -18.10 -12.38 -27.97
C ILE A 72 -16.94 -13.02 -27.23
N ASP A 73 -15.89 -12.24 -27.03
CA ASP A 73 -14.69 -12.58 -26.29
C ASP A 73 -14.42 -11.48 -25.28
N LEU A 74 -14.15 -11.85 -24.04
CA LEU A 74 -13.70 -10.94 -23.00
C LEU A 74 -12.65 -11.65 -22.16
N GLY A 75 -11.63 -10.90 -21.74
CA GLY A 75 -10.65 -11.35 -20.78
C GLY A 75 -9.85 -10.17 -20.23
N ILE A 76 -9.03 -10.44 -19.22
CA ILE A 76 -8.06 -9.47 -18.71
C ILE A 76 -6.81 -9.53 -19.57
N ASP A 77 -6.38 -8.39 -20.12
CA ASP A 77 -5.26 -8.29 -21.07
C ASP A 77 -3.88 -8.28 -20.40
N VAL A 78 -3.84 -8.34 -19.07
CA VAL A 78 -2.61 -8.36 -18.27
C VAL A 78 -2.54 -9.62 -17.40
N PRO A 79 -1.32 -10.12 -17.09
CA PRO A 79 -1.16 -11.19 -16.11
C PRO A 79 -1.67 -10.77 -14.73
N VAL A 80 -2.39 -11.67 -14.06
CA VAL A 80 -2.82 -11.48 -12.67
C VAL A 80 -1.86 -12.23 -11.76
N VAL A 81 -1.35 -11.55 -10.72
CA VAL A 81 -0.44 -12.15 -9.75
C VAL A 81 -1.22 -12.57 -8.51
N GLY A 82 -1.25 -13.88 -8.25
CA GLY A 82 -1.88 -14.47 -7.09
C GLY A 82 -0.96 -14.50 -5.88
N LEU A 83 -1.35 -13.82 -4.79
CA LEU A 83 -0.59 -13.75 -3.54
C LEU A 83 -1.33 -14.47 -2.40
N GLY A 84 -0.59 -15.16 -1.52
CA GLY A 84 -1.12 -15.81 -0.32
C GLY A 84 -1.02 -17.33 -0.33
N ALA A 85 -0.97 -17.94 0.86
CA ALA A 85 -0.77 -19.39 1.02
C ALA A 85 -1.86 -20.24 0.33
N SER A 86 -3.09 -19.73 0.26
CA SER A 86 -4.23 -20.39 -0.36
C SER A 86 -4.35 -20.11 -1.87
N ALA A 87 -3.55 -19.20 -2.44
CA ALA A 87 -3.62 -18.84 -3.85
C ALA A 87 -3.53 -20.06 -4.79
N PRO A 88 -2.61 -21.04 -4.58
CA PRO A 88 -2.55 -22.22 -5.43
C PRO A 88 -3.83 -23.08 -5.42
N SER A 89 -4.64 -22.98 -4.36
CA SER A 89 -5.82 -23.83 -4.21
C SER A 89 -7.00 -23.40 -5.08
N TYR A 90 -7.08 -22.14 -5.54
CA TYR A 90 -8.25 -21.66 -6.29
C TYR A 90 -7.99 -20.54 -7.31
N TYR A 91 -6.87 -19.82 -7.24
CA TYR A 91 -6.55 -18.79 -8.24
C TYR A 91 -6.27 -19.30 -9.65
N PRO A 92 -5.77 -20.53 -9.90
CA PRO A 92 -5.71 -21.06 -11.27
C PRO A 92 -7.07 -21.00 -11.98
N ALA A 93 -8.14 -21.39 -11.28
CA ALA A 93 -9.50 -21.35 -11.80
C ALA A 93 -10.01 -19.91 -12.01
N VAL A 94 -9.49 -18.94 -11.25
CA VAL A 94 -9.76 -17.50 -11.48
C VAL A 94 -9.13 -17.06 -12.79
N GLY A 95 -7.86 -17.39 -13.04
CA GLY A 95 -7.18 -17.05 -14.30
C GLY A 95 -7.87 -17.63 -15.52
N GLU A 96 -8.28 -18.89 -15.44
CA GLU A 96 -9.06 -19.55 -16.50
C GLU A 96 -10.37 -18.82 -16.79
N LYS A 97 -11.13 -18.45 -15.74
CA LYS A 97 -12.41 -17.73 -15.88
C LYS A 97 -12.24 -16.31 -16.40
N LEU A 98 -11.12 -15.65 -16.11
CA LEU A 98 -10.81 -14.29 -16.55
C LEU A 98 -10.09 -14.25 -17.90
N GLY A 99 -9.77 -15.40 -18.49
CA GLY A 99 -9.08 -15.48 -19.78
C GLY A 99 -7.67 -14.89 -19.76
N CYS A 100 -6.97 -14.95 -18.61
CA CYS A 100 -5.67 -14.29 -18.43
C CYS A 100 -4.63 -15.19 -17.76
N PRO A 101 -3.32 -14.94 -17.96
CA PRO A 101 -2.29 -15.66 -17.23
C PRO A 101 -2.41 -15.43 -15.72
N MET A 102 -2.57 -16.49 -14.93
CA MET A 102 -2.46 -16.44 -13.47
C MET A 102 -1.05 -16.82 -13.03
N VAL A 103 -0.30 -15.82 -12.57
CA VAL A 103 1.07 -15.98 -12.08
C VAL A 103 1.03 -16.27 -10.59
N LEU A 104 1.46 -17.47 -10.21
CA LEU A 104 1.58 -17.87 -8.81
C LEU A 104 3.05 -17.99 -8.45
N SER A 105 3.45 -17.38 -7.33
CA SER A 105 4.80 -17.56 -6.79
C SER A 105 4.90 -18.90 -6.06
N GLU A 106 6.03 -19.60 -6.23
CA GLU A 106 6.38 -20.80 -5.45
C GLU A 106 6.43 -20.51 -3.94
N HIS A 107 6.60 -19.24 -3.55
CA HIS A 107 6.61 -18.77 -2.16
C HIS A 107 5.32 -18.03 -1.74
N ALA A 108 4.18 -18.30 -2.39
CA ALA A 108 2.93 -17.56 -2.14
C ALA A 108 2.49 -17.57 -0.65
N GLY A 109 2.85 -18.60 0.12
CA GLY A 109 2.63 -18.67 1.56
C GLY A 109 3.41 -17.67 2.41
N VAL A 110 4.42 -17.02 1.83
CA VAL A 110 5.31 -16.05 2.48
C VAL A 110 5.20 -14.66 1.85
N ALA A 111 4.29 -14.45 0.89
CA ALA A 111 4.16 -13.20 0.13
C ALA A 111 3.93 -11.96 1.00
N ASN A 112 3.15 -12.08 2.08
CA ASN A 112 2.99 -11.00 3.07
C ASN A 112 4.30 -10.66 3.80
N ALA A 113 5.23 -11.60 3.95
CA ALA A 113 6.53 -11.35 4.57
C ALA A 113 7.59 -10.90 3.54
N ILE A 114 7.52 -11.37 2.29
CA ILE A 114 8.41 -10.92 1.21
C ILE A 114 8.08 -9.47 0.82
N GLY A 115 6.81 -9.07 0.77
CA GLY A 115 6.42 -7.67 0.56
C GLY A 115 6.98 -6.72 1.63
N ALA A 116 7.13 -7.20 2.86
CA ALA A 116 7.78 -6.46 3.95
C ALA A 116 9.32 -6.42 3.82
N VAL A 117 9.93 -7.42 3.15
CA VAL A 117 11.39 -7.51 2.93
C VAL A 117 11.86 -6.81 1.65
N VAL A 118 10.98 -6.54 0.68
CA VAL A 118 11.32 -5.80 -0.57
C VAL A 118 10.89 -4.32 -0.50
N GLY A 119 10.19 -3.90 0.57
CA GLY A 119 9.84 -2.51 0.81
C GLY A 119 11.05 -1.66 1.18
N ARG A 120 11.19 -0.47 0.60
CA ARG A 120 12.15 0.53 1.08
C ARG A 120 11.84 0.84 2.54
N VAL A 121 12.77 0.55 3.45
CA VAL A 121 12.62 0.95 4.86
C VAL A 121 12.75 2.47 4.94
N THR A 122 11.81 3.12 5.61
CA THR A 122 11.77 4.57 5.76
C THR A 122 11.75 4.94 7.23
N PHE A 123 12.76 5.67 7.69
CA PHE A 123 12.87 6.19 9.05
C PHE A 123 12.68 7.69 9.02
N ARG A 124 11.79 8.21 9.87
CA ARG A 124 11.50 9.63 9.96
C ARG A 124 11.78 10.13 11.37
N LYS A 125 12.57 11.19 11.49
CA LYS A 125 12.78 11.95 12.72
C LYS A 125 12.39 13.39 12.47
N SER A 126 11.74 14.02 13.44
CA SER A 126 11.32 15.41 13.34
C SER A 126 11.56 16.14 14.65
N ALA A 127 11.75 17.44 14.54
CA ALA A 127 11.89 18.34 15.68
C ALA A 127 11.28 19.70 15.36
N THR A 128 10.86 20.40 16.41
CA THR A 128 10.22 21.70 16.29
C THR A 128 11.12 22.78 16.88
N ILE A 129 11.20 23.92 16.22
CA ILE A 129 11.83 25.13 16.73
C ILE A 129 10.72 26.15 17.01
N THR A 130 10.72 26.74 18.20
CA THR A 130 9.79 27.79 18.61
C THR A 130 10.56 29.05 19.01
N SER A 131 9.95 30.23 18.87
CA SER A 131 10.54 31.50 19.32
C SER A 131 9.76 32.08 20.52
N PRO A 132 10.02 31.64 21.77
CA PRO A 132 9.28 32.11 22.94
C PRO A 132 9.48 33.60 23.26
N SER A 133 10.58 34.20 22.82
CA SER A 133 10.85 35.63 22.89
C SER A 133 11.73 36.06 21.72
N GLU A 134 11.72 37.34 21.38
CA GLU A 134 12.59 37.89 20.32
C GLU A 134 14.06 37.58 20.64
N GLY A 135 14.79 37.05 19.65
CA GLY A 135 16.20 36.66 19.80
C GLY A 135 16.44 35.36 20.57
N LEU A 136 15.40 34.56 20.84
CA LEU A 136 15.51 33.24 21.48
C LEU A 136 14.82 32.17 20.64
N TYR A 137 15.59 31.22 20.11
CA TYR A 137 15.11 30.09 19.33
C TYR A 137 15.31 28.81 20.11
N ARG A 138 14.20 28.16 20.48
CA ARG A 138 14.18 26.94 21.28
C ARG A 138 13.91 25.73 20.40
N VAL A 139 14.86 24.82 20.32
CA VAL A 139 14.74 23.52 19.66
C VAL A 139 14.18 22.51 20.65
N HIS A 140 13.07 21.87 20.28
CA HIS A 140 12.44 20.78 21.02
C HIS A 140 12.86 19.45 20.40
N TYR A 141 13.90 18.84 20.97
CA TYR A 141 14.45 17.58 20.49
C TYR A 141 15.14 16.82 21.63
N GLY A 142 14.85 15.52 21.78
CA GLY A 142 15.36 14.71 22.89
C GLY A 142 14.70 15.05 24.24
N ASP A 143 15.41 14.81 25.33
CA ASP A 143 14.87 14.96 26.69
C ASP A 143 14.83 16.41 27.19
N HIS A 144 15.64 17.29 26.61
CA HIS A 144 15.77 18.69 27.04
C HIS A 144 15.78 19.67 25.86
N PRO A 145 15.10 20.82 25.97
CA PRO A 145 15.14 21.85 24.94
C PRO A 145 16.51 22.53 24.87
N HIS A 146 16.90 22.93 23.66
CA HIS A 146 18.16 23.64 23.40
C HIS A 146 17.86 25.06 22.89
N ASP A 147 18.44 26.06 23.54
CA ASP A 147 18.20 27.47 23.24
C ASP A 147 19.36 28.08 22.44
N PHE A 148 19.02 28.87 21.43
CA PHE A 148 19.94 29.55 20.52
C PHE A 148 19.57 31.03 20.36
N ALA A 149 20.56 31.88 20.11
CA ALA A 149 20.35 33.31 19.85
C ALA A 149 19.96 33.60 18.38
N GLU A 150 20.28 32.69 17.46
CA GLU A 150 20.06 32.84 16.02
C GLU A 150 19.29 31.65 15.46
N SER A 151 18.33 31.92 14.56
CA SER A 151 17.51 30.89 13.91
C SER A 151 18.35 29.92 13.10
N ASP A 152 19.38 30.42 12.43
CA ASP A 152 20.23 29.62 11.54
C ASP A 152 21.09 28.64 12.34
N ALA A 153 21.57 29.06 13.52
CA ALA A 153 22.27 28.18 14.44
C ALA A 153 21.35 27.06 14.97
N ALA A 154 20.11 27.40 15.33
CA ALA A 154 19.11 26.42 15.77
C ALA A 154 18.76 25.41 14.66
N LEU A 155 18.56 25.91 13.43
CA LEU A 155 18.27 25.10 12.25
C LEU A 155 19.43 24.19 11.86
N SER A 156 20.67 24.69 11.87
CA SER A 156 21.86 23.88 11.56
C SER A 156 22.04 22.77 12.59
N PHE A 157 21.97 23.12 13.88
CA PHE A 157 22.08 22.14 14.97
C PHE A 157 21.08 21.01 14.82
N ILE A 158 19.80 21.35 14.59
CA ILE A 158 18.76 20.32 14.55
C ILE A 158 18.80 19.48 13.27
N LYS A 159 19.21 20.06 12.13
CA LYS A 159 19.38 19.31 10.89
C LYS A 159 20.46 18.25 11.02
N ASP A 160 21.61 18.60 11.61
CA ASP A 160 22.71 17.66 11.81
C ASP A 160 22.32 16.54 12.77
N ALA A 161 21.64 16.89 13.88
CA ALA A 161 21.16 15.92 14.84
C ALA A 161 20.11 14.96 14.26
N LEU A 162 19.14 15.48 13.50
CA LEU A 162 18.11 14.67 12.86
C LEU A 162 18.67 13.80 11.72
N TYR A 163 19.63 14.32 10.95
CA TYR A 163 20.33 13.55 9.92
C TYR A 163 21.05 12.35 10.53
N ALA A 164 21.87 12.59 11.57
CA ALA A 164 22.61 11.54 12.25
C ALA A 164 21.68 10.49 12.87
N ALA A 165 20.59 10.92 13.51
CA ALA A 165 19.62 10.01 14.12
C ALA A 165 18.87 9.17 13.07
N ALA A 166 18.40 9.78 11.98
CA ALA A 166 17.70 9.06 10.92
C ALA A 166 18.63 8.07 10.19
N LEU A 167 19.91 8.43 10.02
CA LEU A 167 20.93 7.55 9.46
C LEU A 167 21.23 6.38 10.39
N SER A 168 21.42 6.62 11.69
CA SER A 168 21.67 5.58 12.69
C SER A 168 20.52 4.58 12.75
N ASP A 169 19.28 5.05 12.86
CA ASP A 169 18.09 4.19 12.89
C ASP A 169 18.01 3.31 11.62
N ALA A 170 18.33 3.87 10.45
CA ALA A 170 18.36 3.12 9.20
C ALA A 170 19.49 2.08 9.16
N GLN A 171 20.67 2.39 9.70
CA GLN A 171 21.79 1.45 9.79
C GLN A 171 21.51 0.33 10.80
N ASP A 172 20.97 0.65 11.96
CA ASP A 172 20.60 -0.30 13.01
C ASP A 172 19.52 -1.28 12.54
N ALA A 173 18.64 -0.82 11.65
CA ALA A 173 17.66 -1.66 10.97
C ALA A 173 18.23 -2.48 9.79
N GLY A 174 19.54 -2.41 9.53
CA GLY A 174 20.21 -3.18 8.49
C GLY A 174 19.94 -2.69 7.07
N ALA A 175 19.64 -1.40 6.89
CA ALA A 175 19.45 -0.82 5.57
C ALA A 175 20.79 -0.55 4.85
N GLU A 176 20.86 -0.89 3.57
CA GLU A 176 21.94 -0.51 2.65
C GLU A 176 21.45 0.56 1.66
N GLN A 177 22.39 1.28 1.05
CA GLN A 177 22.10 2.38 0.10
C GLN A 177 21.15 3.43 0.70
N ILE A 178 21.47 3.88 1.93
CA ILE A 178 20.63 4.83 2.67
C ILE A 178 20.77 6.22 2.06
N GLU A 179 19.64 6.79 1.65
CA GLU A 179 19.50 8.19 1.24
C GLU A 179 18.73 8.94 2.33
N VAL A 180 19.30 10.03 2.85
CA VAL A 180 18.64 10.86 3.85
C VAL A 180 18.27 12.20 3.22
N VAL A 181 16.99 12.55 3.29
CA VAL A 181 16.45 13.82 2.82
C VAL A 181 16.01 14.65 4.02
N LEU A 182 16.44 15.91 4.07
CA LEU A 182 16.02 16.89 5.05
C LEU A 182 14.97 17.82 4.43
N ASP A 183 13.87 17.98 5.13
CA ASP A 183 12.81 18.93 4.80
C ASP A 183 12.64 19.93 5.95
N GLN A 184 12.38 21.19 5.61
CA GLN A 184 12.13 22.26 6.57
C GLN A 184 10.89 23.05 6.18
N ASP A 185 9.98 23.21 7.12
CA ASP A 185 8.83 24.10 7.00
C ASP A 185 8.99 25.21 8.04
N ILE A 186 9.23 26.44 7.59
CA ILE A 186 9.44 27.60 8.45
C ILE A 186 8.24 28.53 8.30
N LYS A 187 7.53 28.76 9.41
CA LYS A 187 6.40 29.68 9.47
C LYS A 187 6.84 31.04 9.98
N MET A 188 6.66 32.05 9.14
CA MET A 188 6.88 33.45 9.46
C MET A 188 5.54 34.18 9.52
N ALA A 189 5.38 35.10 10.47
CA ALA A 189 4.25 36.02 10.55
C ALA A 189 4.71 37.45 10.26
N GLU A 190 3.85 38.25 9.64
CA GLU A 190 4.11 39.67 9.44
C GLU A 190 3.44 40.47 10.56
N ILE A 191 4.25 41.17 11.35
CA ILE A 191 3.78 42.05 12.44
C ILE A 191 4.45 43.40 12.23
N GLU A 192 3.66 44.47 12.10
CA GLU A 192 4.16 45.85 11.94
C GLU A 192 5.20 46.02 10.81
N SER A 193 4.98 45.35 9.67
CA SER A 193 5.90 45.32 8.51
C SER A 193 7.25 44.64 8.78
N ARG A 194 7.35 43.81 9.83
CA ARG A 194 8.51 42.95 10.13
C ARG A 194 8.11 41.47 10.04
N GLN A 195 8.97 40.66 9.43
CA GLN A 195 8.81 39.20 9.46
C GLN A 195 9.33 38.64 10.77
N VAL A 196 8.45 37.99 11.53
CA VAL A 196 8.72 37.38 12.82
C VAL A 196 8.65 35.87 12.67
N PHE A 197 9.65 35.17 13.18
CA PHE A 197 9.66 33.71 13.23
C PHE A 197 8.60 33.20 14.21
N VAL A 198 7.71 32.32 13.75
CA VAL A 198 6.68 31.71 14.60
C VAL A 198 7.15 30.35 15.07
N GLU A 199 7.37 29.45 14.13
CA GLU A 199 7.83 28.09 14.38
C GLU A 199 8.52 27.53 13.14
N ALA A 200 9.36 26.50 13.32
CA ALA A 200 9.81 25.66 12.24
C ALA A 200 9.69 24.18 12.59
N LEU A 201 9.28 23.37 11.62
CA LEU A 201 9.32 21.92 11.69
C LEU A 201 10.42 21.42 10.76
N VAL A 202 11.39 20.70 11.32
CA VAL A 202 12.46 20.06 10.54
C VAL A 202 12.25 18.56 10.58
N THR A 203 12.33 17.91 9.43
CA THR A 203 12.14 16.46 9.29
C THR A 203 13.28 15.85 8.50
N ALA A 204 13.97 14.87 9.08
CA ALA A 204 14.87 13.97 8.36
C ALA A 204 14.15 12.69 8.00
N THR A 205 14.22 12.28 6.73
CA THR A 205 13.70 11.02 6.23
C THR A 205 14.83 10.20 5.62
N ALA A 206 15.22 9.11 6.28
CA ALA A 206 16.16 8.13 5.75
C ALA A 206 15.40 7.02 5.01
N LYS A 207 15.83 6.69 3.80
CA LYS A 207 15.27 5.63 2.96
C LYS A 207 16.38 4.68 2.57
N GLY A 208 16.20 3.37 2.77
CA GLY A 208 17.19 2.38 2.36
C GLY A 208 16.56 1.05 1.96
N ARG A 209 17.39 0.13 1.46
CA ARG A 209 16.97 -1.24 1.14
C ARG A 209 17.41 -2.17 2.27
N PRO A 210 16.53 -3.00 2.84
CA PRO A 210 16.95 -3.94 3.88
C PRO A 210 17.94 -4.97 3.32
N ARG A 211 18.92 -5.38 4.15
CA ARG A 211 19.83 -6.49 3.83
C ARG A 211 19.04 -7.79 3.69
N VAL A 212 19.08 -8.39 2.51
CA VAL A 212 18.62 -9.77 2.33
C VAL A 212 19.74 -10.68 2.85
N ALA A 213 19.56 -11.26 4.03
CA ALA A 213 20.46 -12.31 4.52
C ALA A 213 20.31 -13.55 3.60
N HIS A 214 21.41 -13.98 3.00
CA HIS A 214 21.50 -15.23 2.25
C HIS A 214 21.55 -16.44 3.18
#